data_AF-W4PJ59-F1
#
_entry.id   AF-W4PJ59-F1
#
_cell.length_a   1.000
_cell.length_b   1.000
_cell.length_c   1.000
_cell.angle_alpha   90.00
_cell.angle_beta   90.00
_cell.angle_gamma   90.00
#
_symmetry.space_group_name_H-M   'P 1'
#
loop_
_entity.id
_entity.type
_entity.pdbx_description
1 polymer ?
#
loop_
_entity_poly.entity_id
_entity_poly.type
_entity_poly.pdbx_seq_one_letter_code
_entity_poly.pdbx_strand_id
1 'polypeptide(L)'
;MFFIIKGELLINSEEYPGTVLHKNQFILQAIGSKIELLALTDVEYITFRFNELPSGCQERYHEIMNQAEAPLTYTPMTMNPRIEYLIKDLAMFLNEQPPCGKYIELKAQELTFLIFNYYPLYELISFFYPISTYTESFHYFVMQNYSKVKNVEEFAHLGGYNTTTFRRLFKNLYGVPVYEWILEKKREGILEDLQHTKMRITEISNRYGFDSLSHFAHFCKDSFGDTPRALRKKVTGGGKIPKKEK
;
A
#
# COMPACT_ATOMS: atom_id res chain seq x y z
N MET A 1 -4.57 8.43 0.91
CA MET A 1 -5.65 9.36 1.24
C MET A 1 -5.60 9.73 2.72
N PHE A 2 -5.86 10.99 3.06
CA PHE A 2 -5.96 11.50 4.44
C PHE A 2 -7.39 11.96 4.69
N PHE A 3 -8.03 11.52 5.77
CA PHE A 3 -9.40 11.88 6.15
C PHE A 3 -9.40 12.59 7.51
N ILE A 4 -9.81 13.85 7.57
CA ILE A 4 -9.82 14.64 8.81
C ILE A 4 -11.13 14.42 9.57
N ILE A 5 -11.01 13.88 10.78
CA ILE A 5 -12.13 13.60 11.69
C ILE A 5 -12.38 14.80 12.61
N LYS A 6 -11.30 15.47 13.04
CA LYS A 6 -11.32 16.61 13.98
C LYS A 6 -10.12 17.52 13.71
N GLY A 7 -10.32 18.81 13.99
CA GLY A 7 -9.26 19.80 14.00
C GLY A 7 -8.94 20.39 12.61
N GLU A 8 -7.78 21.04 12.56
CA GLU A 8 -7.25 21.76 11.42
C GLU A 8 -5.79 21.39 11.21
N LEU A 9 -5.46 20.94 10.01
CA LEU A 9 -4.14 20.45 9.62
C LEU A 9 -3.65 21.20 8.39
N LEU A 10 -2.58 21.98 8.53
CA LEU A 10 -1.89 22.56 7.39
C LEU A 10 -1.06 21.46 6.71
N ILE A 11 -1.30 21.24 5.42
CA ILE A 11 -0.48 20.40 4.56
C ILE A 11 0.30 21.28 3.58
N ASN A 12 1.55 20.90 3.35
CA ASN A 12 2.38 21.45 2.30
C ASN A 12 2.95 20.30 1.46
N SER A 13 2.50 20.21 0.21
CA SER A 13 2.97 19.27 -0.81
C SER A 13 2.89 19.90 -2.20
N GLU A 14 3.34 19.18 -3.23
CA GLU A 14 3.23 19.63 -4.62
C GLU A 14 1.77 19.81 -5.05
N GLU A 15 0.91 18.90 -4.62
CA GLU A 15 -0.52 18.89 -4.89
C GLU A 15 -1.27 19.89 -4.00
N TYR A 16 -0.88 20.02 -2.73
CA TYR A 16 -1.56 20.88 -1.75
C TYR A 16 -0.58 21.87 -1.10
N PRO A 17 -0.13 22.92 -1.82
CA PRO A 17 0.79 23.91 -1.27
C PRO A 17 0.09 24.78 -0.21
N GLY A 18 0.59 24.75 1.02
CA GLY A 18 0.08 25.57 2.13
C GLY A 18 -1.43 25.47 2.38
N THR A 19 -2.04 24.32 2.12
CA THR A 19 -3.50 24.13 2.22
C THR A 19 -3.90 23.73 3.63
N VAL A 20 -4.92 24.36 4.21
CA VAL A 20 -5.48 23.95 5.50
C VAL A 20 -6.61 22.95 5.27
N LEU A 21 -6.49 21.76 5.86
CA LEU A 21 -7.51 20.73 5.89
C LEU A 21 -8.34 20.88 7.17
N HIS A 22 -9.65 20.89 7.01
CA HIS A 22 -10.61 20.99 8.10
C HIS A 22 -11.33 19.66 8.34
N LYS A 23 -12.01 19.56 9.48
CA LYS A 23 -12.95 18.46 9.77
C LYS A 23 -13.86 18.17 8.57
N ASN A 24 -14.11 16.89 8.33
CA ASN A 24 -14.90 16.37 7.23
C ASN A 24 -14.27 16.52 5.84
N GLN A 25 -13.01 16.99 5.73
CA GLN A 25 -12.31 17.00 4.46
C GLN A 25 -11.37 15.81 4.30
N PHE A 26 -11.11 15.45 3.06
CA PHE A 26 -10.12 14.43 2.71
C PHE A 26 -9.39 14.76 1.40
N ILE A 27 -8.18 14.24 1.30
CA ILE A 27 -7.28 14.46 0.16
C ILE A 27 -6.63 13.17 -0.32
N LEU A 28 -6.16 13.17 -1.56
CA LEU A 28 -5.31 12.12 -2.12
C LEU A 28 -3.92 12.66 -2.37
N GLN A 29 -2.93 11.98 -1.82
CA GLN A 29 -1.53 12.31 -1.98
C GLN A 29 -0.86 11.19 -2.78
N ALA A 30 -0.17 11.52 -3.86
CA ALA A 30 0.53 10.53 -4.68
C ALA A 30 1.65 9.86 -3.88
N ILE A 31 2.01 8.64 -4.29
CA ILE A 31 3.10 7.92 -3.65
C ILE A 31 4.43 8.55 -4.10
N GLY A 32 5.22 9.01 -3.14
CA GLY A 32 6.51 9.66 -3.39
C GLY A 32 6.49 11.18 -3.24
N SER A 33 5.31 11.80 -3.12
CA SER A 33 5.23 13.23 -2.83
C SER A 33 5.84 13.51 -1.45
N LYS A 34 6.65 14.57 -1.37
CA LYS A 34 7.13 15.08 -0.08
C LYS A 34 6.01 15.86 0.58
N ILE A 35 5.69 15.51 1.81
CA ILE A 35 4.59 16.11 2.56
C ILE A 35 5.15 16.66 3.86
N GLU A 36 4.79 17.90 4.17
CA GLU A 36 4.95 18.49 5.49
C GLU A 36 3.57 18.71 6.09
N LEU A 37 3.41 18.34 7.36
CA LEU A 37 2.14 18.43 8.09
C LEU A 37 2.36 19.26 9.37
N LEU A 38 1.53 20.27 9.57
CA LEU A 38 1.51 21.09 10.77
C LEU A 38 0.10 21.11 11.36
N ALA A 39 -0.06 20.52 12.55
CA ALA A 39 -1.30 20.58 13.31
C ALA A 39 -1.49 22.01 13.85
N LEU A 40 -2.57 22.68 13.43
CA LEU A 40 -2.91 24.03 13.91
C LEU A 40 -3.77 23.97 15.18
N THR A 41 -4.45 22.83 15.39
CA THR A 41 -5.27 22.50 16.56
C THR A 41 -5.07 21.03 16.95
N ASP A 42 -5.84 20.52 17.92
CA ASP A 42 -5.90 19.08 18.17
C ASP A 42 -6.55 18.35 16.98
N VAL A 43 -5.74 17.61 16.23
CA VAL A 43 -6.16 16.91 15.00
C VAL A 43 -6.36 15.41 15.24
N GLU A 44 -7.47 14.87 14.74
CA GLU A 44 -7.68 13.43 14.56
C GLU A 44 -7.93 13.14 13.07
N TYR A 45 -7.23 12.15 12.52
CA TYR A 45 -7.35 11.78 11.11
C TYR A 45 -7.11 10.29 10.90
N ILE A 46 -7.65 9.75 9.82
CA ILE A 46 -7.33 8.40 9.32
C ILE A 46 -6.56 8.50 8.02
N THR A 47 -5.53 7.67 7.88
CA THR A 47 -4.83 7.50 6.60
C THR A 47 -5.17 6.16 5.98
N PHE A 48 -5.66 6.21 4.75
CA PHE A 48 -5.80 5.02 3.90
C PHE A 48 -4.65 5.00 2.89
N ARG A 49 -3.76 4.00 3.01
CA ARG A 49 -2.59 3.80 2.14
C ARG A 49 -2.82 2.57 1.28
N PHE A 50 -2.55 2.69 -0.02
CA PHE A 50 -2.74 1.62 -0.99
C PHE A 50 -1.72 1.77 -2.13
N ASN A 51 -1.34 0.64 -2.74
CA ASN A 51 -0.51 0.63 -3.95
C ASN A 51 -1.38 0.57 -5.21
N GLU A 52 -2.54 -0.05 -5.09
CA GLU A 52 -3.61 -0.15 -6.09
C GLU A 52 -4.94 0.11 -5.38
N LEU A 53 -5.87 0.80 -6.04
CA LEU A 53 -7.20 0.98 -5.48
C LEU A 53 -7.92 -0.39 -5.41
N PRO A 54 -8.56 -0.72 -4.28
CA PRO A 54 -9.39 -1.91 -4.16
C PRO A 54 -10.45 -1.98 -5.27
N SER A 55 -10.55 -3.13 -5.94
CA SER A 55 -11.40 -3.34 -7.11
C SER A 55 -12.90 -3.24 -6.77
N GLY A 56 -13.50 -2.04 -6.92
CA GLY A 56 -14.93 -1.80 -6.73
C GLY A 56 -15.71 -1.70 -8.05
N CYS A 57 -15.35 -0.74 -8.92
CA CYS A 57 -16.00 -0.52 -10.21
C CYS A 57 -14.95 -0.26 -11.30
N GLN A 58 -14.52 -1.31 -12.02
CA GLN A 58 -13.44 -1.18 -13.01
C GLN A 58 -13.80 -0.21 -14.13
N GLU A 59 -15.02 -0.22 -14.66
CA GLU A 59 -15.40 0.67 -15.78
C GLU A 59 -15.23 2.15 -15.44
N ARG A 60 -15.79 2.58 -14.30
CA ARG A 60 -15.69 3.97 -13.83
C ARG A 60 -14.25 4.38 -13.47
N TYR A 61 -13.47 3.44 -12.94
CA TYR A 61 -12.04 3.66 -12.71
C TYR A 61 -11.28 3.94 -14.02
N HIS A 62 -11.49 3.11 -15.05
CA HIS A 62 -10.86 3.32 -16.36
C HIS A 62 -11.30 4.64 -16.98
N GLU A 63 -12.57 5.01 -16.86
CA GLU A 63 -13.08 6.29 -17.33
C GLU A 63 -12.36 7.47 -16.67
N ILE A 64 -12.21 7.45 -15.34
CA ILE A 64 -11.50 8.49 -14.57
C ILE A 64 -10.03 8.57 -14.99
N MET A 65 -9.33 7.44 -15.07
CA MET A 65 -7.90 7.42 -15.37
C MET A 65 -7.59 7.83 -16.82
N ASN A 66 -8.47 7.51 -17.77
CA ASN A 66 -8.29 7.87 -19.18
C ASN A 66 -8.61 9.35 -19.48
N GLN A 67 -9.47 9.97 -18.67
CA GLN A 67 -9.85 11.38 -18.81
C GLN A 67 -9.08 12.31 -17.86
N ALA A 68 -8.05 11.79 -17.17
CA ALA A 68 -7.31 12.50 -16.14
C ALA A 68 -6.46 13.64 -16.76
N GLU A 69 -6.91 14.88 -16.58
CA GLU A 69 -6.15 16.09 -16.90
C GLU A 69 -5.68 16.80 -15.63
N ALA A 70 -4.53 17.48 -15.71
CA ALA A 70 -3.96 18.19 -14.58
C ALA A 70 -4.92 19.28 -14.11
N PRO A 71 -5.41 19.25 -12.86
CA PRO A 71 -6.23 20.32 -12.36
C PRO A 71 -5.40 21.58 -12.17
N LEU A 72 -6.00 22.76 -12.38
CA LEU A 72 -5.37 24.04 -12.08
C LEU A 72 -5.02 24.17 -10.59
N THR A 73 -5.85 23.58 -9.73
CA THR A 73 -5.68 23.52 -8.28
C THR A 73 -6.26 22.23 -7.75
N TYR A 74 -5.54 21.51 -6.89
CA TYR A 74 -6.11 20.40 -6.15
C TYR A 74 -6.91 20.93 -4.97
N THR A 75 -8.16 20.48 -4.86
CA THR A 75 -9.06 20.90 -3.78
C THR A 75 -9.32 19.72 -2.83
N PRO A 76 -9.34 19.95 -1.51
CA PRO A 76 -9.82 18.95 -0.57
C PRO A 76 -11.28 18.61 -0.85
N MET A 77 -11.58 17.31 -0.91
CA MET A 77 -12.95 16.83 -1.05
C MET A 77 -13.65 16.86 0.31
N THR A 78 -14.97 17.03 0.30
CA THR A 78 -15.79 16.98 1.53
C THR A 78 -16.45 15.62 1.66
N MET A 79 -16.24 14.93 2.78
CA MET A 79 -16.89 13.66 3.08
C MET A 79 -18.41 13.80 3.07
N ASN A 80 -19.08 13.04 2.21
CA ASN A 80 -20.51 12.82 2.35
C ASN A 80 -20.83 12.00 3.62
N PRO A 81 -22.10 11.96 4.08
CA PRO A 81 -22.46 11.25 5.30
C PRO A 81 -22.06 9.78 5.33
N ARG A 82 -22.09 9.07 4.18
CA ARG A 82 -21.73 7.65 4.10
C ARG A 82 -20.24 7.44 4.41
N ILE A 83 -19.38 8.27 3.84
CA ILE A 83 -17.94 8.23 4.12
C ILE A 83 -17.66 8.67 5.55
N GLU A 84 -18.33 9.71 6.05
CA GLU A 84 -18.16 10.15 7.44
C GLU A 84 -18.49 9.02 8.43
N TYR A 85 -19.59 8.29 8.23
CA TYR A 85 -19.94 7.14 9.07
C TYR A 85 -18.88 6.03 8.99
N LEU A 86 -18.42 5.69 7.79
CA LEU A 86 -17.40 4.67 7.59
C LEU A 86 -16.08 5.02 8.28
N ILE A 87 -15.62 6.27 8.15
CA ILE A 87 -14.36 6.74 8.76
C ILE A 87 -14.48 6.77 10.28
N LYS A 88 -15.62 7.21 10.84
CA LYS A 88 -15.85 7.17 12.29
C LYS A 88 -15.89 5.74 12.85
N ASP A 89 -16.59 4.83 12.17
CA ASP A 89 -16.64 3.41 12.51
C ASP A 89 -15.23 2.79 12.53
N LEU A 90 -14.43 3.04 11.48
CA LEU A 90 -13.04 2.61 11.41
C LEU A 90 -12.17 3.18 12.55
N ALA A 91 -12.36 4.45 12.91
CA ALA A 91 -11.63 5.08 14.01
C ALA A 91 -11.89 4.38 15.34
N MET A 92 -13.14 3.99 15.61
CA MET A 92 -13.50 3.23 16.81
C MET A 92 -12.80 1.87 16.84
N PHE A 93 -12.86 1.10 15.73
CA PHE A 93 -12.18 -0.20 15.66
C PHE A 93 -10.68 -0.11 15.89
N LEU A 94 -10.01 0.89 15.29
CA LEU A 94 -8.57 1.06 15.44
C LEU A 94 -8.15 1.41 16.87
N ASN A 95 -9.01 2.08 17.64
CA ASN A 95 -8.77 2.45 19.03
C ASN A 95 -9.05 1.32 20.03
N GLU A 96 -10.01 0.43 19.73
CA GLU A 96 -10.39 -0.67 20.63
C GLU A 96 -9.51 -1.91 20.42
N GLN A 97 -9.54 -2.49 19.22
CA GLN A 97 -8.75 -3.65 18.86
C GLN A 97 -8.53 -3.66 17.34
N PRO A 98 -7.26 -3.65 16.87
CA PRO A 98 -6.99 -3.58 15.43
C PRO A 98 -7.63 -4.79 14.73
N PRO A 99 -8.53 -4.56 13.75
CA PRO A 99 -9.24 -5.64 13.08
C PRO A 99 -8.28 -6.43 12.19
N CYS A 100 -8.67 -7.64 11.81
CA CYS A 100 -7.84 -8.48 10.94
C CYS A 100 -7.71 -7.87 9.53
N GLY A 101 -6.65 -8.23 8.80
CA GLY A 101 -6.37 -7.69 7.46
C GLY A 101 -7.54 -7.82 6.49
N LYS A 102 -8.25 -8.96 6.51
CA LYS A 102 -9.42 -9.20 5.65
C LYS A 102 -10.57 -8.23 5.91
N TYR A 103 -10.76 -7.79 7.16
CA TYR A 103 -11.78 -6.79 7.48
C TYR A 103 -11.36 -5.41 6.96
N ILE A 104 -10.09 -5.05 7.11
CA ILE A 104 -9.53 -3.81 6.54
C ILE A 104 -9.68 -3.79 5.01
N GLU A 105 -9.42 -4.92 4.34
CA GLU A 105 -9.61 -5.04 2.88
C GLU A 105 -11.07 -4.80 2.47
N LEU A 106 -12.04 -5.39 3.18
CA LEU A 106 -13.46 -5.18 2.92
C LEU A 106 -13.87 -3.71 3.11
N LYS A 107 -13.40 -3.07 4.19
CA LYS A 107 -13.66 -1.65 4.46
C LYS A 107 -12.98 -0.72 3.45
N ALA A 108 -11.81 -1.11 2.94
CA ALA A 108 -11.12 -0.40 1.87
C ALA A 108 -11.89 -0.49 0.54
N GLN A 109 -12.48 -1.64 0.22
CA GLN A 109 -13.38 -1.82 -0.92
C GLN A 109 -14.65 -0.98 -0.78
N GLU A 110 -15.27 -0.98 0.40
CA GLU A 110 -16.43 -0.14 0.71
C GLU A 110 -16.11 1.35 0.52
N LEU A 111 -15.01 1.84 1.10
CA LEU A 111 -14.55 3.22 0.95
C LEU A 111 -14.39 3.61 -0.52
N THR A 112 -13.73 2.74 -1.28
CA THR A 112 -13.47 2.97 -2.71
C THR A 112 -14.78 3.02 -3.50
N PHE A 113 -15.72 2.11 -3.20
CA PHE A 113 -17.06 2.13 -3.80
C PHE A 113 -17.81 3.42 -3.47
N LEU A 114 -17.76 3.88 -2.21
CA LEU A 114 -18.43 5.12 -1.80
C LEU A 114 -17.85 6.35 -2.51
N ILE A 115 -16.52 6.45 -2.63
CA ILE A 115 -15.88 7.54 -3.37
C ILE A 115 -16.30 7.49 -4.85
N PHE A 116 -16.21 6.33 -5.49
CA PHE A 116 -16.58 6.27 -6.90
C PHE A 116 -18.04 6.56 -7.15
N ASN A 117 -18.97 6.13 -6.29
CA ASN A 117 -20.41 6.24 -6.61
C ASN A 117 -21.08 7.54 -6.16
N TYR A 118 -20.51 8.25 -5.17
CA TYR A 118 -21.18 9.40 -4.56
C TYR A 118 -20.55 10.76 -4.88
N TYR A 119 -19.51 10.81 -5.72
CA TYR A 119 -18.97 12.06 -6.25
C TYR A 119 -19.11 12.11 -7.77
N PRO A 120 -19.29 13.30 -8.35
CA PRO A 120 -19.40 13.44 -9.78
C PRO A 120 -18.06 13.17 -10.47
N LEU A 121 -18.14 12.74 -11.73
CA LEU A 121 -16.97 12.29 -12.49
C LEU A 121 -15.85 13.36 -12.56
N TYR A 122 -16.20 14.63 -12.77
CA TYR A 122 -15.21 15.71 -12.88
C TYR A 122 -14.41 15.93 -11.58
N GLU A 123 -15.04 15.80 -10.40
CA GLU A 123 -14.34 15.86 -9.11
C GLU A 123 -13.40 14.68 -8.95
N LEU A 124 -13.84 13.49 -9.34
CA LEU A 124 -13.04 12.27 -9.26
C LEU A 124 -11.83 12.29 -10.19
N ILE A 125 -11.99 12.81 -11.41
CA ILE A 125 -10.90 13.04 -12.38
C ILE A 125 -9.80 13.91 -11.74
N SER A 126 -10.18 15.06 -11.19
CA SER A 126 -9.23 15.95 -10.51
C SER A 126 -8.61 15.31 -9.27
N PHE A 127 -9.42 14.64 -8.44
CA PHE A 127 -8.97 14.01 -7.21
C PHE A 127 -7.98 12.87 -7.44
N PHE A 128 -8.19 12.06 -8.48
CA PHE A 128 -7.34 10.92 -8.80
C PHE A 128 -6.19 11.23 -9.77
N TYR A 129 -6.13 12.44 -10.34
CA TYR A 129 -5.03 12.87 -11.19
C TYR A 129 -3.62 12.66 -10.59
N PRO A 130 -3.35 12.90 -9.27
CA PRO A 130 -2.03 12.63 -8.69
C PRO A 130 -1.56 11.18 -8.88
N ILE A 131 -2.51 10.24 -9.00
CA ILE A 131 -2.20 8.82 -9.18
C ILE A 131 -2.48 8.31 -10.60
N SER A 132 -3.05 9.12 -11.50
CA SER A 132 -3.18 8.73 -12.91
C SER A 132 -1.80 8.70 -13.58
N THR A 133 -0.96 9.69 -13.28
CA THR A 133 0.45 9.77 -13.70
C THR A 133 1.32 8.73 -13.01
N TYR A 134 0.89 8.23 -11.84
CA TYR A 134 1.63 7.23 -11.06
C TYR A 134 1.78 5.90 -11.81
N THR A 135 0.88 5.56 -12.74
CA THR A 135 1.01 4.34 -13.56
C THR A 135 2.26 4.35 -14.44
N GLU A 136 2.82 5.53 -14.75
CA GLU A 136 4.09 5.70 -15.46
C GLU A 136 5.30 5.74 -14.52
N SER A 137 5.07 5.78 -13.21
CA SER A 137 6.15 5.92 -12.23
C SER A 137 6.97 4.62 -12.07
N PHE A 138 8.26 4.80 -11.81
CA PHE A 138 9.16 3.69 -11.47
C PHE A 138 8.68 2.91 -10.23
N HIS A 139 8.06 3.60 -9.26
CA HIS A 139 7.53 2.96 -8.06
C HIS A 139 6.38 2.01 -8.39
N TYR A 140 5.43 2.45 -9.23
CA TYR A 140 4.32 1.61 -9.69
C TYR A 140 4.83 0.40 -10.47
N PHE A 141 5.76 0.62 -11.41
CA PHE A 141 6.41 -0.48 -12.13
C PHE A 141 7.01 -1.52 -11.17
N VAL A 142 7.70 -1.08 -10.12
CA VAL A 142 8.26 -1.99 -9.11
C VAL A 142 7.15 -2.76 -8.39
N MET A 143 6.13 -2.07 -7.89
CA MET A 143 5.06 -2.70 -7.11
C MET A 143 4.22 -3.68 -7.94
N GLN A 144 4.04 -3.44 -9.24
CA GLN A 144 3.32 -4.33 -10.15
C GLN A 144 4.05 -5.64 -10.46
N ASN A 145 5.38 -5.63 -10.34
CA ASN A 145 6.21 -6.68 -10.93
C ASN A 145 7.13 -7.39 -9.95
N TYR A 146 7.38 -6.84 -8.75
CA TYR A 146 8.35 -7.44 -7.81
C TYR A 146 8.04 -8.88 -7.40
N SER A 147 6.76 -9.27 -7.39
CA SER A 147 6.33 -10.64 -7.06
C SER A 147 6.40 -11.61 -8.24
N LYS A 148 6.52 -11.09 -9.47
CA LYS A 148 6.54 -11.85 -10.72
C LYS A 148 7.96 -12.19 -11.18
N VAL A 149 8.94 -11.40 -10.77
CA VAL A 149 10.34 -11.50 -11.21
C VAL A 149 11.17 -12.37 -10.25
N LYS A 150 12.12 -13.13 -10.80
CA LYS A 150 12.97 -14.04 -10.02
C LYS A 150 14.27 -13.39 -9.55
N ASN A 151 14.80 -12.45 -10.31
CA ASN A 151 16.06 -11.76 -10.03
C ASN A 151 16.04 -10.31 -10.49
N VAL A 152 17.11 -9.57 -10.18
CA VAL A 152 17.22 -8.13 -10.43
C VAL A 152 17.37 -7.83 -11.92
N GLU A 153 18.02 -8.73 -12.65
CA GLU A 153 18.27 -8.60 -14.09
C GLU A 153 16.97 -8.69 -14.88
N GLU A 154 16.11 -9.67 -14.57
CA GLU A 154 14.76 -9.80 -15.12
C GLU A 154 13.91 -8.58 -14.76
N PHE A 155 14.03 -8.08 -13.53
CA PHE A 155 13.30 -6.91 -13.08
C PHE A 155 13.70 -5.65 -13.85
N ALA A 156 15.00 -5.44 -14.06
CA ALA A 156 15.49 -4.31 -14.85
C ALA A 156 15.03 -4.42 -16.30
N HIS A 157 15.14 -5.61 -16.90
CA HIS A 157 14.75 -5.86 -18.29
C HIS A 157 13.25 -5.61 -18.52
N LEU A 158 12.39 -6.02 -17.59
CA LEU A 158 10.94 -5.81 -17.68
C LEU A 158 10.57 -4.33 -17.73
N GLY A 159 11.37 -3.45 -17.13
CA GLY A 159 11.19 -1.99 -17.16
C GLY A 159 11.96 -1.28 -18.28
N GLY A 160 12.61 -2.02 -19.19
CA GLY A 160 13.43 -1.45 -20.25
C GLY A 160 14.74 -0.80 -19.76
N TYR A 161 15.18 -1.13 -18.54
CA TYR A 161 16.41 -0.60 -17.96
C TYR A 161 17.57 -1.59 -18.08
N ASN A 162 18.78 -1.07 -18.22
CA ASN A 162 19.95 -1.85 -17.84
C ASN A 162 20.03 -2.00 -16.30
N THR A 163 20.68 -3.07 -15.83
CA THR A 163 20.71 -3.44 -14.40
C THR A 163 21.33 -2.35 -13.52
N THR A 164 22.34 -1.63 -14.01
CA THR A 164 23.01 -0.56 -13.27
C THR A 164 22.09 0.63 -13.04
N THR A 165 21.41 1.10 -14.09
CA THR A 165 20.41 2.18 -14.02
C THR A 165 19.28 1.77 -13.10
N PHE A 166 18.77 0.55 -13.22
CA PHE A 166 17.69 0.05 -12.37
C PHE A 166 18.07 0.05 -10.89
N ARG A 167 19.25 -0.50 -10.53
CA ARG A 167 19.75 -0.49 -9.14
C ARG A 167 19.88 0.91 -8.57
N ARG A 168 20.35 1.87 -9.37
CA ARG A 168 20.49 3.28 -8.98
C ARG A 168 19.12 3.92 -8.74
N LEU A 169 18.19 3.80 -9.68
CA LEU A 169 16.83 4.31 -9.55
C LEU A 169 16.13 3.72 -8.33
N PHE A 170 16.26 2.41 -8.13
CA PHE A 170 15.68 1.70 -6.99
C PHE A 170 16.26 2.18 -5.66
N LYS A 171 17.57 2.26 -5.53
CA LYS A 171 18.22 2.73 -4.30
C LYS A 171 17.85 4.18 -4.00
N ASN A 172 17.73 5.04 -5.01
CA ASN A 172 17.31 6.43 -4.82
C ASN A 172 15.86 6.52 -4.32
N LEU A 173 14.97 5.67 -4.83
CA LEU A 173 13.56 5.66 -4.45
C LEU A 173 13.32 5.05 -3.06
N TYR A 174 13.94 3.89 -2.76
CA TYR A 174 13.65 3.11 -1.56
C TYR A 174 14.71 3.20 -0.47
N GLY A 175 15.85 3.85 -0.73
CA GLY A 175 16.98 3.93 0.20
C GLY A 175 17.79 2.64 0.38
N VAL A 176 17.28 1.50 -0.13
CA VAL A 176 17.90 0.18 0.02
C VAL A 176 18.19 -0.48 -1.33
N PRO A 177 19.17 -1.40 -1.41
CA PRO A 177 19.41 -2.21 -2.60
C PRO A 177 18.19 -3.06 -2.97
N VAL A 178 17.89 -3.16 -4.26
CA VAL A 178 16.73 -3.91 -4.77
C VAL A 178 16.68 -5.38 -4.34
N TYR A 179 17.84 -6.04 -4.26
CA TYR A 179 17.92 -7.43 -3.80
C TYR A 179 17.45 -7.56 -2.35
N GLU A 180 17.94 -6.70 -1.46
CA GLU A 180 17.55 -6.70 -0.04
C GLU A 180 16.06 -6.38 0.12
N TRP A 181 15.55 -5.43 -0.67
CA TRP A 181 14.13 -5.08 -0.66
C TRP A 181 13.23 -6.23 -1.08
N ILE A 182 13.59 -6.97 -2.15
CA ILE A 182 12.84 -8.15 -2.61
C ILE A 182 12.85 -9.24 -1.54
N LEU A 183 14.01 -9.48 -0.91
CA LEU A 183 14.10 -10.46 0.17
C LEU A 183 13.22 -10.07 1.35
N GLU A 184 13.16 -8.79 1.72
CA GLU A 184 12.26 -8.33 2.79
C GLU A 184 10.79 -8.56 2.43
N LYS A 185 10.38 -8.25 1.20
CA LYS A 185 9.01 -8.54 0.74
C LYS A 185 8.68 -10.02 0.73
N LYS A 186 9.63 -10.88 0.35
CA LYS A 186 9.48 -12.33 0.50
C LYS A 186 9.35 -12.73 1.97
N ARG A 187 10.16 -12.17 2.87
CA ARG A 187 10.07 -12.45 4.32
C ARG A 187 8.70 -12.10 4.88
N GLU A 188 8.20 -10.91 4.59
CA GLU A 188 6.87 -10.43 5.02
C GLU A 188 5.77 -11.38 4.54
N GLY A 189 5.73 -11.68 3.24
CA GLY A 189 4.70 -12.55 2.67
C GLY A 189 4.76 -13.99 3.20
N ILE A 190 5.95 -14.59 3.27
CA ILE A 190 6.11 -15.96 3.80
C ILE A 190 5.63 -16.02 5.24
N LEU A 191 5.93 -15.01 6.04
CA LEU A 191 5.50 -14.93 7.42
C LEU A 191 3.98 -14.88 7.52
N GLU A 192 3.34 -14.03 6.73
CA GLU A 192 1.88 -13.91 6.63
C GLU A 192 1.23 -15.25 6.23
N ASP A 193 1.74 -15.89 5.20
CA ASP A 193 1.23 -17.18 4.71
C ASP A 193 1.44 -18.31 5.73
N LEU A 194 2.55 -18.30 6.49
CA LEU A 194 2.78 -19.27 7.55
C LEU A 194 1.86 -19.06 8.75
N GLN A 195 1.49 -17.80 9.03
CA GLN A 195 0.71 -17.44 10.22
C GLN A 195 -0.79 -17.51 10.00
N HIS A 196 -1.26 -17.05 8.84
CA HIS A 196 -2.67 -16.74 8.62
C HIS A 196 -3.35 -17.67 7.61
N THR A 197 -2.60 -18.58 6.99
CA THR A 197 -3.15 -19.50 5.96
C THR A 197 -2.93 -20.97 6.30
N LYS A 198 -3.70 -21.84 5.64
CA LYS A 198 -3.54 -23.30 5.67
C LYS A 198 -2.79 -23.84 4.45
N MET A 199 -2.20 -22.98 3.61
CA MET A 199 -1.52 -23.38 2.36
C MET A 199 -0.40 -24.37 2.63
N ARG A 200 -0.18 -25.35 1.74
CA ARG A 200 0.89 -26.34 1.97
C ARG A 200 2.27 -25.67 1.91
N ILE A 201 3.24 -26.18 2.66
CA ILE A 201 4.62 -25.63 2.64
C ILE A 201 5.23 -25.64 1.22
N THR A 202 4.88 -26.64 0.42
CA THR A 202 5.23 -26.72 -1.01
C THR A 202 4.62 -25.60 -1.84
N GLU A 203 3.37 -25.24 -1.54
CA GLU A 203 2.64 -24.19 -2.24
C GLU A 203 3.22 -22.82 -1.91
N ILE A 204 3.55 -22.56 -0.64
CA ILE A 204 4.27 -21.34 -0.21
C ILE A 204 5.64 -21.26 -0.90
N SER A 205 6.42 -22.34 -0.88
CA SER A 205 7.73 -22.39 -1.54
C SER A 205 7.63 -22.00 -3.02
N ASN A 206 6.66 -22.57 -3.74
CA ASN A 206 6.45 -22.28 -5.16
C ASN A 206 5.97 -20.83 -5.38
N ARG A 207 5.05 -20.34 -4.54
CA ARG A 207 4.52 -18.97 -4.62
C ARG A 207 5.61 -17.91 -4.55
N TYR A 208 6.62 -18.11 -3.70
CA TYR A 208 7.74 -17.16 -3.55
C TYR A 208 8.95 -17.47 -4.44
N GLY A 209 8.79 -18.40 -5.39
CA GLY A 209 9.76 -18.68 -6.44
C GLY A 209 11.02 -19.40 -5.97
N PHE A 210 10.91 -20.30 -4.98
CA PHE A 210 12.03 -21.15 -4.57
C PHE A 210 12.11 -22.41 -5.43
N ASP A 211 13.29 -22.69 -6.00
CA ASP A 211 13.51 -23.86 -6.86
C ASP A 211 13.41 -25.20 -6.13
N SER A 212 13.56 -25.20 -4.80
CA SER A 212 13.43 -26.41 -3.99
C SER A 212 12.98 -26.10 -2.56
N LEU A 213 12.33 -27.09 -1.93
CA LEU A 213 11.98 -27.05 -0.51
C LEU A 213 13.21 -26.89 0.40
N SER A 214 14.37 -27.42 -0.01
CA SER A 214 15.62 -27.28 0.74
C SER A 214 16.08 -25.83 0.74
N HIS A 215 16.07 -25.16 -0.42
CA HIS A 215 16.40 -23.74 -0.51
C HIS A 215 15.43 -22.89 0.32
N PHE A 216 14.13 -23.18 0.24
CA PHE A 216 13.12 -22.52 1.07
C PHE A 216 13.33 -22.74 2.57
N ALA A 217 13.68 -23.96 3.00
CA ALA A 217 13.93 -24.27 4.39
C ALA A 217 15.16 -23.53 4.94
N HIS A 218 16.25 -23.44 4.15
CA HIS A 218 17.42 -22.65 4.50
C HIS A 218 17.06 -21.16 4.64
N PHE A 219 16.34 -20.60 3.66
CA PHE A 219 15.90 -19.21 3.72
C PHE A 219 15.07 -18.91 4.98
N CYS A 220 14.13 -19.78 5.35
CA CYS A 220 13.34 -19.60 6.57
C CYS A 220 14.18 -19.71 7.85
N LYS A 221 15.16 -20.61 7.89
CA LYS A 221 16.06 -20.75 9.04
C LYS A 221 16.93 -19.51 9.21
N ASP A 222 17.42 -18.95 8.12
CA ASP A 222 18.24 -17.74 8.13
C ASP A 222 17.41 -16.51 8.49
N SER A 223 16.19 -16.40 7.96
CA SER A 223 15.30 -15.23 8.13
C SER A 223 14.55 -15.21 9.47
N PHE A 224 14.11 -16.38 9.95
CA PHE A 224 13.19 -16.52 11.07
C PHE A 224 13.70 -17.45 12.18
N GLY A 225 14.87 -18.06 11.99
CA GLY A 225 15.52 -18.92 12.98
C GLY A 225 15.07 -20.40 12.98
N ASP A 226 14.12 -20.81 12.14
CA ASP A 226 13.61 -22.19 12.12
C ASP A 226 13.06 -22.61 10.75
N THR A 227 12.78 -23.91 10.59
CA THR A 227 12.21 -24.47 9.36
C THR A 227 10.75 -24.07 9.17
N PRO A 228 10.23 -23.99 7.91
CA PRO A 228 8.86 -23.57 7.63
C PRO A 228 7.79 -24.36 8.41
N ARG A 229 7.99 -25.68 8.56
CA ARG A 229 7.07 -26.56 9.31
C ARG A 229 7.07 -26.26 10.81
N ALA A 230 8.25 -26.04 11.38
CA ALA A 230 8.39 -25.71 12.81
C ALA A 230 7.83 -24.33 13.12
N LEU A 231 8.09 -23.34 12.25
CA LEU A 231 7.51 -22.00 12.32
C LEU A 231 5.99 -22.05 12.34
N ARG A 232 5.38 -22.80 11.41
CA ARG A 232 3.91 -22.95 11.39
C ARG A 232 3.38 -23.60 12.66
N LYS A 233 4.03 -24.64 13.17
CA LYS A 233 3.62 -25.32 14.41
C LYS A 233 3.65 -24.35 15.61
N LYS A 234 4.66 -23.48 15.67
CA LYS A 234 4.79 -22.44 16.72
C LYS A 234 3.63 -21.44 16.67
N VAL A 235 3.24 -20.98 15.48
CA VAL A 235 2.12 -20.04 15.34
C VAL A 235 0.79 -20.68 15.68
N THR A 236 0.55 -21.93 15.23
CA THR A 236 -0.67 -22.66 15.59
C THR A 236 -0.78 -22.94 17.09
N GLY A 237 0.34 -22.91 17.82
CA GLY A 237 0.39 -23.03 19.28
C GLY A 237 0.34 -21.70 20.04
N GLY A 238 0.03 -20.57 19.38
CA GLY A 238 -0.07 -19.25 20.00
C GLY A 238 1.24 -18.46 20.14
N GLY A 239 2.35 -18.95 19.57
CA GLY A 239 3.65 -18.27 19.60
C GLY A 239 3.82 -17.26 18.44
N LYS A 240 4.55 -16.18 18.68
CA LYS A 240 4.99 -15.26 17.61
C LYS A 240 6.29 -15.77 16.97
N ILE A 241 6.41 -15.65 15.66
CA ILE A 241 7.66 -15.92 14.94
C ILE A 241 8.58 -14.72 15.12
N PRO A 242 9.82 -14.89 15.63
CA PRO A 242 10.76 -13.79 15.75
C PRO A 242 11.21 -13.33 14.35
N LYS A 243 11.14 -12.01 14.08
CA LYS A 243 11.94 -11.41 13.02
C LYS A 243 13.38 -11.35 13.54
N LYS A 244 14.34 -11.94 12.83
CA LYS A 244 15.75 -11.61 13.09
C LYS A 244 16.01 -10.21 12.56
N GLU A 245 16.17 -9.24 13.44
CA GLU A 245 16.87 -8.01 13.11
C GLU A 245 18.34 -8.38 12.84
N LYS A 246 18.85 -7.97 11.67
CA LYS A 246 20.28 -7.98 11.37
C LYS A 246 20.81 -6.57 11.54
#